data_AF-A0A972VIN2-F1
#
_entry.id   AF-A0A972VIN2-F1
#
_cell.length_a   1.000
_cell.length_b   1.000
_cell.length_c   1.000
_cell.angle_alpha   90.00
_cell.angle_beta   90.00
_cell.angle_gamma   90.00
#
_symmetry.space_group_name_H-M   'P 1'
#
loop_
_entity.id
_entity.type
_entity.pdbx_description
1 polymer ?
#
loop_
_entity_poly.entity_id
_entity_poly.type
_entity_poly.pdbx_seq_one_letter_code
_entity_poly.pdbx_strand_id
1 'polypeptide(L)'
;MNPLTKIWIFIIILIGLLSLESWQSLSIYGIIFLTILFIYRRQIWPRIKGFITFLPLMFVIYSAISIGILGNPAFTVFAQAGFITVKFGWMILVMAFYLEWGSSAKIIVALRTVWMKFNKRWEKVENGFLFLALILRFYPSFQLDWQHYTQSDKALGISPGKSLRKRIKRMIDYLPGMIFAQYRRADDISHLMILRGYGKAIPRTVARPINWTWQDSSISIVFPIIFMGFHFVATI
;
A
#
# COMPACT_ATOMS: atom_id res chain seq x y z
N MET A 1 -8.39 -8.79 -14.98
CA MET A 1 -8.77 -7.61 -14.18
C MET A 1 -7.65 -6.59 -14.17
N ASN A 2 -7.94 -5.39 -14.64
CA ASN A 2 -7.03 -4.26 -14.62
C ASN A 2 -6.66 -3.90 -13.15
N PRO A 3 -5.38 -3.60 -12.84
CA PRO A 3 -4.97 -3.17 -11.49
C PRO A 3 -5.79 -2.00 -10.92
N LEU A 4 -6.25 -1.08 -11.77
CA LEU A 4 -7.07 0.06 -11.34
C LEU A 4 -8.44 -0.38 -10.81
N THR A 5 -9.11 -1.32 -11.49
CA THR A 5 -10.36 -1.91 -11.01
C THR A 5 -10.19 -2.62 -9.67
N LYS A 6 -9.05 -3.27 -9.43
CA LYS A 6 -8.78 -3.90 -8.13
C LYS A 6 -8.67 -2.87 -7.00
N ILE A 7 -7.97 -1.75 -7.25
CA ILE A 7 -7.88 -0.63 -6.30
C ILE A 7 -9.27 -0.05 -6.04
N TRP A 8 -10.06 0.15 -7.09
CA TRP A 8 -11.40 0.71 -6.99
C TRP A 8 -12.31 -0.15 -6.10
N ILE A 9 -12.35 -1.46 -6.34
CA ILE A 9 -13.08 -2.43 -5.51
C ILE A 9 -12.61 -2.37 -4.05
N PHE A 10 -11.29 -2.33 -3.84
CA PHE A 10 -10.71 -2.24 -2.51
C PHE A 10 -11.13 -0.97 -1.76
N ILE A 11 -11.10 0.20 -2.41
CA ILE A 11 -11.52 1.47 -1.83
C ILE A 11 -13.00 1.43 -1.45
N ILE A 12 -13.86 0.89 -2.32
CA ILE A 12 -15.29 0.74 -2.04
C ILE A 12 -15.52 -0.10 -0.79
N ILE A 13 -14.84 -1.26 -0.68
CA ILE A 13 -14.96 -2.14 0.49
C ILE A 13 -14.50 -1.43 1.76
N LEU A 14 -13.38 -0.69 1.72
CA LEU A 14 -12.89 0.06 2.86
C LEU A 14 -13.85 1.16 3.31
N ILE A 15 -14.38 1.95 2.37
CA ILE A 15 -15.36 3.01 2.67
C ILE A 15 -16.62 2.40 3.27
N GLY A 16 -17.13 1.33 2.66
CA GLY A 16 -18.28 0.61 3.19
C GLY A 16 -18.09 0.10 4.60
N LEU A 17 -16.93 -0.50 4.87
CA LEU A 17 -16.63 -0.98 6.21
C LEU A 17 -16.49 0.16 7.21
N LEU A 18 -15.97 1.33 6.79
CA LEU A 18 -15.87 2.52 7.62
C LEU A 18 -17.24 3.12 7.96
N SER A 19 -18.23 3.02 7.07
CA SER A 19 -19.59 3.51 7.30
C SER A 19 -20.44 2.63 8.23
N LEU A 20 -19.94 1.48 8.68
CA LEU A 20 -20.70 0.60 9.59
C LEU A 20 -20.78 1.18 11.00
N GLU A 21 -22.00 1.29 11.52
CA GLU A 21 -22.30 1.80 12.88
C GLU A 21 -22.87 0.72 13.81
N SER A 22 -23.49 -0.33 13.27
CA SER A 22 -24.15 -1.38 14.05
C SER A 22 -23.32 -2.67 14.16
N TRP A 23 -23.39 -3.32 15.31
CA TRP A 23 -22.81 -4.65 15.55
C TRP A 23 -23.35 -5.73 14.61
N GLN A 24 -24.63 -5.65 14.24
CA GLN A 24 -25.27 -6.61 13.33
C GLN A 24 -24.72 -6.48 11.92
N SER A 25 -24.55 -5.24 11.44
CA SER A 25 -23.95 -4.98 10.13
C SER A 25 -22.53 -5.56 10.06
N LEU A 26 -21.75 -5.37 11.13
CA LEU A 26 -20.37 -5.85 11.22
C LEU A 26 -20.26 -7.38 11.24
N SER A 27 -21.24 -8.09 11.81
CA SER A 27 -21.23 -9.56 11.81
C SER A 27 -21.48 -10.15 10.42
N ILE A 28 -22.38 -9.55 9.62
CA ILE A 28 -22.65 -9.98 8.23
C ILE A 28 -21.38 -9.85 7.38
N TYR A 29 -20.72 -8.70 7.42
CA TYR A 29 -19.43 -8.51 6.74
C TYR A 29 -18.35 -9.44 7.31
N GLY A 30 -18.36 -9.66 8.63
CA GLY A 30 -17.43 -10.56 9.31
C GLY A 30 -17.52 -12.00 8.80
N ILE A 31 -18.71 -12.53 8.53
CA ILE A 31 -18.88 -13.88 7.97
C ILE A 31 -18.21 -13.99 6.60
N ILE A 32 -18.44 -13.02 5.71
CA ILE A 32 -17.82 -12.97 4.37
C ILE A 32 -16.29 -12.95 4.51
N PHE A 33 -15.75 -12.11 5.39
CA PHE A 33 -14.32 -12.01 5.57
C PHE A 33 -13.69 -13.23 6.28
N LEU A 34 -14.41 -13.91 7.18
CA LEU A 34 -13.98 -15.17 7.78
C LEU A 34 -13.82 -16.27 6.73
N THR A 35 -14.76 -16.36 5.77
CA THR A 35 -14.64 -17.34 4.68
C THR A 35 -13.41 -17.07 3.81
N ILE A 36 -13.13 -15.80 3.50
CA ILE A 36 -11.92 -15.39 2.75
C ILE A 36 -10.65 -15.72 3.56
N LEU A 37 -10.63 -15.46 4.86
CA LEU A 37 -9.50 -15.76 5.72
C LEU A 37 -9.24 -17.27 5.80
N PHE A 38 -10.29 -18.09 5.84
CA PHE A 38 -10.17 -19.54 5.86
C PHE A 38 -9.51 -20.08 4.58
N ILE A 39 -9.96 -19.62 3.41
CA ILE A 39 -9.43 -20.04 2.10
C ILE A 39 -7.95 -19.63 1.93
N TYR A 40 -7.59 -18.41 2.34
CA TYR A 40 -6.27 -17.83 2.08
C TYR A 40 -5.36 -17.77 3.32
N ARG A 41 -5.64 -18.58 4.34
CA ARG A 41 -4.99 -18.55 5.66
C ARG A 41 -3.45 -18.50 5.58
N ARG A 42 -2.84 -19.32 4.72
CA ARG A 42 -1.37 -19.48 4.65
C ARG A 42 -0.67 -18.25 4.09
N GLN A 43 -1.30 -17.53 3.17
CA GLN A 43 -0.73 -16.35 2.51
C GLN A 43 -0.92 -15.08 3.33
N ILE A 44 -2.06 -14.97 4.01
CA ILE A 44 -2.44 -13.78 4.78
C ILE A 44 -1.75 -13.73 6.16
N TRP A 45 -1.51 -14.89 6.79
CA TRP A 45 -1.00 -14.95 8.17
C TRP A 45 0.31 -14.18 8.42
N PRO A 46 1.35 -14.29 7.56
CA PRO A 46 2.59 -13.53 7.75
C PRO A 46 2.39 -12.02 7.70
N ARG A 47 1.37 -11.54 6.97
CA ARG A 47 1.08 -10.11 6.80
C ARG A 47 0.34 -9.53 7.99
N ILE A 48 -0.61 -10.27 8.57
CA ILE A 48 -1.45 -9.76 9.68
C ILE A 48 -0.78 -9.98 11.05
N LYS A 49 0.18 -10.89 11.19
CA LYS A 49 0.80 -11.20 12.49
C LYS A 49 1.24 -9.96 13.29
N GLY A 50 1.89 -8.99 12.64
CA GLY A 50 2.33 -7.74 13.29
C GLY A 50 1.18 -6.79 13.65
N PHE A 51 0.05 -6.88 12.96
CA PHE A 51 -1.14 -6.08 13.26
C PHE A 51 -2.02 -6.72 14.34
N ILE A 52 -2.09 -8.05 14.43
CA ILE A 52 -2.82 -8.75 15.51
C ILE A 52 -2.26 -8.35 16.86
N THR A 53 -0.93 -8.18 16.98
CA THR A 53 -0.29 -7.71 18.20
C THR A 53 -0.67 -6.28 18.59
N PHE A 54 -1.15 -5.46 17.63
CA PHE A 54 -1.58 -4.09 17.87
C PHE A 54 -3.04 -3.96 18.34
N LEU A 55 -3.92 -4.92 18.01
CA LEU A 55 -5.35 -4.84 18.35
C LEU A 55 -5.63 -4.71 19.86
N PRO A 56 -4.98 -5.49 20.76
CA PRO A 56 -5.20 -5.33 22.21
C PRO A 56 -4.75 -3.96 22.72
N LEU A 57 -3.64 -3.45 22.18
CA LEU A 57 -3.14 -2.12 22.53
C LEU A 57 -4.15 -1.03 22.15
N MET A 58 -4.78 -1.15 20.97
CA MET A 58 -5.79 -0.20 20.53
C MET A 58 -7.03 -0.21 21.43
N PHE A 59 -7.49 -1.39 21.86
CA PHE A 59 -8.60 -1.52 22.81
C PHE A 59 -8.28 -0.82 24.14
N VAL A 60 -7.07 -1.06 24.68
CA VAL A 60 -6.63 -0.43 25.94
C VAL A 60 -6.55 1.08 25.80
N ILE A 61 -5.91 1.60 24.75
CA ILE A 61 -5.77 3.05 24.52
C ILE A 61 -7.14 3.71 24.42
N TYR A 62 -8.06 3.16 23.63
CA TYR A 62 -9.40 3.74 23.47
C TYR A 62 -10.17 3.73 24.80
N SER A 63 -10.14 2.62 25.53
CA SER A 63 -10.81 2.53 26.83
C SER A 63 -10.26 3.53 27.85
N ALA A 64 -8.94 3.69 27.92
CA ALA A 64 -8.27 4.65 28.81
C ALA A 64 -8.64 6.09 28.49
N ILE A 65 -8.65 6.48 27.21
CA ILE A 65 -9.02 7.83 26.77
C ILE A 65 -10.49 8.12 27.06
N SER A 66 -11.39 7.19 26.74
CA SER A 66 -12.83 7.42 26.88
C SER A 66 -13.29 7.44 28.35
N ILE A 67 -12.64 6.69 29.23
CA ILE A 67 -12.93 6.74 30.68
C ILE A 67 -12.29 7.98 31.30
N GLY A 68 -11.00 8.25 30.99
CA GLY A 68 -10.23 9.30 31.63
C GLY A 68 -10.62 10.72 31.24
N ILE A 69 -11.04 10.95 29.99
CA ILE A 69 -11.32 12.29 29.46
C ILE A 69 -12.84 12.56 29.36
N LEU A 70 -13.62 11.59 28.89
CA LEU A 70 -15.06 11.79 28.61
C LEU A 70 -15.99 11.41 29.77
N GLY A 71 -15.52 10.66 30.77
CA GLY A 71 -16.35 10.27 31.92
C GLY A 71 -17.51 9.32 31.60
N ASN A 72 -17.47 8.62 30.46
CA ASN A 72 -18.52 7.69 30.04
C ASN A 72 -18.58 6.44 30.94
N PRO A 73 -19.78 5.84 31.14
CA PRO A 73 -19.92 4.63 31.95
C PRO A 73 -19.15 3.46 31.31
N ALA A 74 -18.39 2.74 32.14
CA ALA A 74 -17.40 1.74 31.69
C ALA A 74 -17.97 0.69 30.72
N PHE A 75 -19.21 0.24 30.93
CA PHE A 75 -19.85 -0.75 30.07
C PHE A 75 -20.02 -0.28 28.62
N THR A 76 -20.46 0.97 28.42
CA THR A 76 -20.62 1.55 27.07
C THR A 76 -19.28 1.72 26.37
N VAL A 77 -18.24 2.08 27.13
CA VAL A 77 -16.89 2.24 26.61
C VAL A 77 -16.34 0.90 26.15
N PHE A 78 -16.50 -0.18 26.93
CA PHE A 78 -16.00 -1.50 26.52
C PHE A 78 -16.70 -2.03 25.26
N ALA A 79 -18.02 -1.82 25.14
CA ALA A 79 -18.75 -2.17 23.93
C ALA A 79 -18.27 -1.36 22.71
N GLN A 80 -18.14 -0.04 22.83
CA GLN A 80 -17.64 0.78 21.73
C GLN A 80 -16.17 0.46 21.38
N ALA A 81 -15.33 0.21 22.38
CA ALA A 81 -13.94 -0.21 22.21
C ALA A 81 -13.83 -1.53 21.47
N GLY A 82 -14.70 -2.50 21.81
CA GLY A 82 -14.79 -3.79 21.15
C GLY A 82 -15.21 -3.64 19.69
N PHE A 83 -16.25 -2.84 19.43
CA PHE A 83 -16.73 -2.57 18.08
C PHE A 83 -15.63 -1.99 17.19
N ILE A 84 -14.96 -0.95 17.67
CA ILE A 84 -13.87 -0.29 16.95
C ILE A 84 -12.71 -1.25 16.72
N THR A 85 -12.33 -2.04 17.72
CA THR A 85 -11.24 -3.01 17.61
C THR A 85 -11.51 -4.07 16.55
N VAL A 86 -12.72 -4.64 16.53
CA VAL A 86 -13.08 -5.63 15.51
C VAL A 86 -13.18 -4.99 14.12
N LYS A 87 -13.74 -3.78 14.02
CA LYS A 87 -13.83 -3.01 12.77
C LYS A 87 -12.46 -2.75 12.14
N PHE A 88 -11.50 -2.24 12.91
CA PHE A 88 -10.13 -2.06 12.41
C PHE A 88 -9.46 -3.40 12.09
N GLY A 89 -9.74 -4.46 12.84
CA GLY A 89 -9.30 -5.82 12.52
C GLY A 89 -9.75 -6.26 11.12
N TRP A 90 -11.02 -6.02 10.79
CA TRP A 90 -11.56 -6.28 9.45
C TRP A 90 -10.87 -5.44 8.38
N MET A 91 -10.69 -4.12 8.59
CA MET A 91 -10.01 -3.25 7.63
C MET A 91 -8.60 -3.74 7.30
N ILE A 92 -7.85 -4.14 8.33
CA ILE A 92 -6.49 -4.67 8.18
C ILE A 92 -6.50 -5.96 7.37
N LEU A 93 -7.48 -6.84 7.60
CA LEU A 93 -7.63 -8.06 6.81
C LEU A 93 -7.90 -7.76 5.33
N VAL A 94 -8.81 -6.81 5.03
CA VAL A 94 -9.08 -6.39 3.65
C VAL A 94 -7.80 -5.85 3.00
N MET A 95 -7.05 -5.02 3.72
CA MET A 95 -5.78 -4.46 3.23
C MET A 95 -4.74 -5.56 2.96
N ALA A 96 -4.60 -6.53 3.88
CA ALA A 96 -3.69 -7.64 3.71
C ALA A 96 -4.04 -8.50 2.49
N PHE A 97 -5.34 -8.74 2.26
CA PHE A 97 -5.83 -9.44 1.08
C PHE A 97 -5.52 -8.67 -0.21
N TYR A 98 -5.75 -7.35 -0.22
CA TYR A 98 -5.45 -6.52 -1.39
C TYR A 98 -3.96 -6.54 -1.75
N LEU A 99 -3.06 -6.50 -0.76
CA LEU A 99 -1.62 -6.55 -1.00
C LEU A 99 -1.15 -7.89 -1.61
N GLU A 100 -1.81 -9.00 -1.28
CA GLU A 100 -1.51 -10.30 -1.87
C GLU A 100 -2.10 -10.42 -3.29
N TRP A 101 -3.31 -9.89 -3.48
CA TRP A 101 -4.02 -9.96 -4.77
C TRP A 101 -3.55 -8.92 -5.81
N GLY A 102 -2.99 -7.80 -5.34
CA GLY A 102 -2.56 -6.65 -6.14
C GLY A 102 -1.07 -6.66 -6.45
N SER A 103 -0.70 -6.82 -7.72
CA SER A 103 0.69 -6.59 -8.16
C SER A 103 0.96 -5.09 -8.26
N SER A 104 1.60 -4.51 -7.23
CA SER A 104 1.83 -3.07 -7.07
C SER A 104 2.55 -2.41 -8.25
N ALA A 105 3.45 -3.13 -8.92
CA ALA A 105 4.25 -2.58 -10.03
C ALA A 105 3.41 -2.22 -11.26
N LYS A 106 2.27 -2.88 -11.48
CA LYS A 106 1.42 -2.66 -12.66
C LYS A 106 0.51 -1.44 -12.51
N ILE A 107 0.34 -0.91 -11.29
CA ILE A 107 -0.54 0.24 -10.99
C ILE A 107 -0.03 1.49 -11.71
N ILE A 108 1.28 1.77 -11.65
CA ILE A 108 1.87 2.96 -12.26
C ILE A 108 1.68 2.95 -13.79
N VAL A 109 1.87 1.78 -14.41
CA VAL A 109 1.66 1.61 -15.86
C VAL A 109 0.19 1.79 -16.23
N ALA A 110 -0.74 1.28 -15.42
CA ALA A 110 -2.17 1.44 -15.64
C ALA A 110 -2.57 2.92 -15.54
N LEU A 111 -2.08 3.63 -14.52
CA LEU A 111 -2.38 5.04 -14.30
C LEU A 111 -1.78 5.93 -15.41
N ARG A 112 -0.57 5.59 -15.89
CA ARG A 112 0.04 6.22 -17.07
C ARG A 112 -0.76 5.95 -18.36
N THR A 113 -1.34 4.76 -18.50
CA THR A 113 -2.18 4.42 -19.67
C THR A 113 -3.46 5.27 -19.69
N VAL A 114 -4.09 5.45 -18.52
CA VAL A 114 -5.24 6.36 -18.37
C VAL A 114 -4.83 7.80 -18.70
N TRP A 115 -3.70 8.27 -18.18
CA TRP A 115 -3.17 9.61 -18.47
C TRP A 115 -2.97 9.85 -19.97
N MET A 116 -2.37 8.88 -20.67
CA MET A 116 -2.13 8.93 -22.11
C MET A 116 -3.44 9.07 -22.91
N LYS A 117 -4.53 8.42 -22.47
CA LYS A 117 -5.85 8.52 -23.12
C LYS A 117 -6.47 9.91 -23.02
N PHE A 118 -6.16 10.68 -21.97
CA PHE A 118 -6.58 12.08 -21.87
C PHE A 118 -5.89 13.01 -22.88
N ASN A 119 -4.81 12.55 -23.54
CA ASN A 119 -4.08 13.25 -24.61
C ASN A 119 -3.66 14.70 -24.26
N LYS A 120 -3.53 15.02 -22.96
CA LYS A 120 -3.15 16.36 -22.49
C LYS A 120 -1.64 16.50 -22.44
N ARG A 121 -1.09 17.54 -23.09
CA ARG A 121 0.34 17.85 -23.12
C ARG A 121 0.81 18.44 -21.79
N TRP A 122 0.88 17.62 -20.74
CA TRP A 122 1.34 18.06 -19.43
C TRP A 122 2.66 17.40 -19.04
N GLU A 123 3.75 18.08 -19.34
CA GLU A 123 5.11 17.55 -19.19
C GLU A 123 5.43 17.16 -17.74
N LYS A 124 5.04 18.00 -16.76
CA LYS A 124 5.31 17.74 -15.33
C LYS A 124 4.74 16.40 -14.86
N VAL A 125 3.53 16.06 -15.29
CA VAL A 125 2.88 14.81 -14.93
C VAL A 125 3.57 13.61 -15.60
N GLU A 126 3.93 13.74 -16.88
CA GLU A 126 4.68 12.69 -17.58
C GLU A 126 6.07 12.45 -16.97
N ASN A 127 6.77 13.52 -16.58
CA ASN A 127 8.06 13.43 -15.89
C ASN A 127 7.89 12.82 -14.48
N GLY A 128 6.78 13.09 -13.79
CA GLY A 128 6.43 12.43 -12.53
C GLY A 128 6.23 10.92 -12.70
N PHE A 129 5.53 10.47 -13.75
CA PHE A 129 5.40 9.05 -14.05
C PHE A 129 6.74 8.38 -14.37
N LEU A 130 7.60 9.05 -15.14
CA LEU A 130 8.94 8.55 -15.40
C LEU A 130 9.70 8.39 -14.08
N PHE A 131 9.72 9.43 -13.25
CA PHE A 131 10.45 9.43 -11.98
C PHE A 131 10.04 8.24 -11.10
N LEU A 132 8.73 8.03 -10.92
CA LEU A 132 8.22 6.89 -10.16
C LEU A 132 8.60 5.55 -10.79
N ALA A 133 8.54 5.43 -12.12
CA ALA A 133 8.93 4.21 -12.82
C ALA A 133 10.43 3.91 -12.66
N LEU A 134 11.30 4.94 -12.69
CA LEU A 134 12.73 4.80 -12.44
C LEU A 134 13.00 4.39 -11.00
N ILE A 135 12.34 5.02 -10.01
CA ILE A 135 12.48 4.64 -8.59
C ILE A 135 12.14 3.16 -8.39
N LEU A 136 10.98 2.71 -8.85
CA LEU A 136 10.58 1.31 -8.68
C LEU A 136 11.55 0.34 -9.37
N ARG A 137 12.12 0.74 -10.51
CA ARG A 137 13.09 -0.07 -11.24
C ARG A 137 14.45 -0.14 -10.54
N PHE A 138 14.92 0.96 -9.96
CA PHE A 138 16.23 1.04 -9.30
C PHE A 138 16.19 0.66 -7.83
N TYR A 139 15.01 0.52 -7.23
CA TYR A 139 14.87 0.10 -5.84
C TYR A 139 15.58 -1.24 -5.54
N PRO A 140 15.42 -2.31 -6.35
CA PRO A 140 16.12 -3.57 -6.09
C PRO A 140 17.64 -3.43 -6.22
N SER A 141 18.14 -2.70 -7.21
CA SER A 141 19.59 -2.47 -7.36
C SER A 141 20.15 -1.68 -6.18
N PHE A 142 19.43 -0.65 -5.70
CA PHE A 142 19.83 0.10 -4.52
C PHE A 142 19.87 -0.78 -3.27
N GLN A 143 18.90 -1.69 -3.12
CA GLN A 143 18.86 -2.65 -2.03
C GLN A 143 20.05 -3.62 -2.07
N LEU A 144 20.44 -4.08 -3.26
CA LEU A 144 21.62 -4.93 -3.45
C LEU A 144 22.91 -4.16 -3.12
N ASP A 145 23.06 -2.93 -3.63
CA ASP A 145 24.18 -2.06 -3.32
C ASP A 145 24.34 -1.91 -1.80
N TRP A 146 23.23 -1.62 -1.08
CA TRP A 146 23.23 -1.55 0.39
C TRP A 146 23.66 -2.87 1.05
N GLN A 147 23.15 -4.00 0.58
CA GLN A 147 23.52 -5.31 1.11
C GLN A 147 25.01 -5.61 0.90
N HIS A 148 25.58 -5.22 -0.24
CA HIS A 148 27.01 -5.36 -0.51
C HIS A 148 27.87 -4.61 0.50
N TYR A 149 27.52 -3.35 0.84
CA TYR A 149 28.23 -2.63 1.91
C TYR A 149 28.23 -3.41 3.23
N THR A 150 27.06 -3.92 3.64
CA THR A 150 26.97 -4.70 4.89
C THR A 150 27.71 -6.03 4.84
N GLN A 151 27.89 -6.63 3.66
CA GLN A 151 28.66 -7.86 3.46
C GLN A 151 30.16 -7.57 3.44
N SER A 152 30.60 -6.49 2.81
CA SER A 152 31.99 -6.03 2.82
C SER A 152 32.48 -5.75 4.23
N ASP A 153 31.67 -5.09 5.06
CA ASP A 153 31.99 -4.89 6.48
C ASP A 153 32.21 -6.22 7.21
N LYS A 154 31.33 -7.20 6.98
CA LYS A 154 31.45 -8.53 7.58
C LYS A 154 32.72 -9.24 7.14
N ALA A 155 33.09 -9.11 5.86
CA ALA A 155 34.33 -9.69 5.31
C ALA A 155 35.59 -9.04 5.93
N LEU A 156 35.52 -7.74 6.24
CA LEU A 156 36.58 -7.00 6.94
C LEU A 156 36.60 -7.27 8.46
N GLY A 157 35.74 -8.15 8.98
CA GLY A 157 35.63 -8.44 10.41
C GLY A 157 34.94 -7.34 11.23
N ILE A 158 34.36 -6.33 10.57
CA ILE A 158 33.68 -5.21 11.21
C ILE A 158 32.29 -5.66 11.65
N SER A 159 32.17 -6.11 12.89
CA SER A 159 30.88 -6.59 13.42
C SER A 159 29.86 -5.45 13.55
N PRO A 160 28.57 -5.67 13.22
CA PRO A 160 27.49 -4.74 13.52
C PRO A 160 27.29 -4.64 15.05
N GLY A 161 28.08 -3.77 15.68
CA GLY A 161 27.95 -3.31 17.07
C GLY A 161 26.50 -3.31 17.58
N LYS A 162 26.33 -3.86 18.79
CA LYS A 162 25.04 -4.18 19.39
C LYS A 162 24.17 -2.96 19.71
N SER A 163 24.79 -1.79 19.93
CA SER A 163 24.09 -0.54 20.27
C SER A 163 23.49 0.14 19.03
N LEU A 164 22.24 0.62 19.16
CA LEU A 164 21.55 1.42 18.14
C LEU A 164 22.37 2.64 17.69
N ARG A 165 23.03 3.33 18.62
CA ARG A 165 23.87 4.50 18.31
C ARG A 165 25.02 4.14 17.37
N LYS A 166 25.67 2.99 17.59
CA LYS A 166 26.77 2.50 16.72
C LYS A 166 26.27 2.04 15.35
N ARG A 167 25.01 1.63 15.22
CA ARG A 167 24.41 1.28 13.93
C ARG A 167 24.06 2.53 13.13
N ILE A 168 23.44 3.52 13.77
CA ILE A 168 23.09 4.80 13.16
C ILE A 168 24.35 5.54 12.69
N LYS A 169 25.38 5.64 13.54
CA LYS A 169 26.64 6.29 13.16
C LYS A 169 27.22 5.70 11.87
N ARG A 170 27.26 4.36 11.78
CA ARG A 170 27.75 3.70 10.55
C ARG A 170 26.87 3.93 9.33
N MET A 171 25.55 3.92 9.48
CA MET A 171 24.66 4.27 8.36
C MET A 171 24.95 5.69 7.84
N ILE A 172 25.23 6.63 8.74
CA ILE A 172 25.63 7.99 8.39
C ILE A 172 26.98 7.99 7.68
N ASP A 173 27.96 7.20 8.15
CA ASP A 173 29.29 7.12 7.55
C ASP A 173 29.25 6.60 6.08
N TYR A 174 28.34 5.66 5.75
CA TYR A 174 28.17 5.16 4.37
C TYR A 174 27.38 6.09 3.45
N LEU A 175 26.51 6.94 4.02
CA LEU A 175 25.56 7.75 3.27
C LEU A 175 26.21 8.62 2.18
N PRO A 176 27.29 9.38 2.45
CA PRO A 176 27.92 10.25 1.46
C PRO A 176 28.42 9.48 0.23
N GLY A 177 29.09 8.35 0.45
CA GLY A 177 29.60 7.51 -0.64
C GLY A 177 28.48 6.94 -1.50
N MET A 178 27.40 6.49 -0.86
CA MET A 178 26.22 6.02 -1.60
C MET A 178 25.52 7.13 -2.37
N ILE A 179 25.34 8.31 -1.77
CA ILE A 179 24.72 9.45 -2.44
C ILE A 179 25.55 9.82 -3.68
N PHE A 180 26.88 9.88 -3.55
CA PHE A 180 27.76 10.16 -4.69
C PHE A 180 27.65 9.10 -5.80
N ALA A 181 27.61 7.81 -5.42
CA ALA A 181 27.45 6.72 -6.38
C ALA A 181 26.09 6.78 -7.11
N GLN A 182 24.99 7.03 -6.39
CA GLN A 182 23.67 7.16 -7.00
C GLN A 182 23.52 8.45 -7.81
N TYR A 183 24.19 9.54 -7.42
CA TYR A 183 24.24 10.78 -8.19
C TYR A 183 24.93 10.56 -9.55
N ARG A 184 26.11 9.92 -9.55
CA ARG A 184 26.81 9.58 -10.80
C ARG A 184 25.96 8.68 -11.68
N ARG A 185 25.33 7.64 -11.10
CA ARG A 185 24.40 6.77 -11.83
C ARG A 185 23.24 7.56 -12.43
N ALA A 186 22.66 8.51 -11.71
CA ALA A 186 21.57 9.35 -12.21
C ALA A 186 22.04 10.24 -13.38
N ASP A 187 23.24 10.81 -13.30
CA ASP A 187 23.84 11.61 -14.37
C ASP A 187 24.04 10.77 -15.64
N ASP A 188 24.67 9.59 -15.51
CA ASP A 188 24.87 8.64 -16.62
C ASP A 188 23.54 8.25 -17.29
N ILE A 189 22.52 7.92 -16.49
CA ILE A 189 21.18 7.59 -16.99
C ILE A 189 20.56 8.76 -17.72
N SER A 190 20.68 9.98 -17.18
CA SER A 190 20.11 11.18 -17.79
C SER A 190 20.73 11.46 -19.16
N HIS A 191 22.06 11.32 -19.27
CA HIS A 191 22.77 11.49 -20.53
C HIS A 191 22.35 10.44 -21.55
N LEU A 192 22.26 9.16 -21.14
CA LEU A 192 21.77 8.07 -21.99
C LEU A 192 20.32 8.28 -22.45
N MET A 193 19.47 8.88 -21.60
CA MET A 193 18.09 9.20 -21.96
C MET A 193 18.03 10.29 -23.03
N ILE A 194 18.82 11.36 -22.89
CA ILE A 194 18.91 12.45 -23.87
C ILE A 194 19.40 11.92 -25.23
N LEU A 195 20.46 11.08 -25.22
CA LEU A 195 20.97 10.44 -26.44
C LEU A 195 19.92 9.57 -27.16
N ARG A 196 19.03 8.93 -26.40
CA ARG A 196 17.90 8.15 -26.94
C ARG A 196 16.73 9.01 -27.43
N GLY A 197 16.87 10.33 -27.43
CA GLY A 197 15.84 11.26 -27.90
C GLY A 197 14.71 11.49 -26.89
N TYR A 198 14.94 11.18 -25.60
CA TYR A 198 13.97 11.50 -24.56
C TYR A 198 13.70 13.02 -24.52
N GLY A 199 12.43 13.42 -24.44
CA GLY A 199 12.00 14.82 -24.37
C GLY A 199 11.60 15.47 -25.71
N LYS A 200 11.84 14.83 -26.86
CA LYS A 200 11.54 15.43 -28.18
C LYS A 200 10.06 15.39 -28.60
N ALA A 201 9.24 14.55 -27.98
CA ALA A 201 7.81 14.42 -28.31
C ALA A 201 6.93 14.38 -27.04
N ILE A 202 5.91 15.24 -26.99
CA ILE A 202 4.87 15.31 -25.95
C ILE A 202 3.51 15.45 -26.67
N PRO A 203 2.49 14.62 -26.36
CA PRO A 203 2.42 13.64 -25.29
C PRO A 203 3.10 12.30 -25.62
N ARG A 204 3.57 11.60 -24.60
CA ARG A 204 4.36 10.36 -24.77
C ARG A 204 3.49 9.10 -24.78
N THR A 205 3.71 8.24 -25.76
CA THR A 205 3.09 6.91 -25.84
C THR A 205 3.65 5.95 -24.78
N VAL A 206 2.82 5.00 -24.33
CA VAL A 206 3.22 3.91 -23.42
C VAL A 206 3.55 2.67 -24.24
N ALA A 207 4.75 2.10 -24.08
CA ALA A 207 5.19 0.94 -24.88
C ALA A 207 4.37 -0.34 -24.61
N ARG A 208 3.86 -0.51 -23.38
CA ARG A 208 3.01 -1.64 -22.99
C ARG A 208 1.78 -1.09 -22.25
N PRO A 209 0.78 -0.57 -22.97
CA PRO A 209 -0.43 -0.06 -22.34
C PRO A 209 -1.21 -1.22 -21.71
N ILE A 210 -1.83 -0.97 -20.56
CA ILE A 210 -2.76 -1.92 -19.96
C ILE A 210 -4.13 -1.62 -20.53
N ASN A 211 -4.59 -2.48 -21.44
CA ASN A 211 -5.88 -2.32 -22.09
C ASN A 211 -7.01 -2.42 -21.08
N TRP A 212 -7.95 -1.49 -21.17
CA TRP A 212 -9.18 -1.51 -20.41
C TRP A 212 -10.18 -2.41 -21.12
N THR A 213 -10.61 -3.49 -20.48
CA THR A 213 -11.59 -4.41 -21.06
C THR A 213 -13.01 -4.00 -20.67
N TRP A 214 -14.00 -4.38 -21.48
CA TRP A 214 -15.41 -4.16 -21.15
C TRP A 214 -15.82 -4.83 -19.83
N GLN A 215 -15.23 -5.98 -19.53
CA GLN A 215 -15.42 -6.67 -18.25
C GLN A 215 -14.98 -5.81 -17.06
N ASP A 216 -13.86 -5.08 -17.18
CA ASP A 216 -13.39 -4.18 -16.12
C ASP A 216 -14.37 -3.02 -15.91
N SER A 217 -14.95 -2.45 -16.98
CA SER A 217 -16.00 -1.42 -16.87
C SER A 217 -17.23 -1.94 -16.15
N SER A 218 -17.75 -3.10 -16.55
CA SER A 218 -18.94 -3.69 -15.96
C SER A 218 -18.73 -3.99 -14.47
N ILE A 219 -17.61 -4.61 -14.10
CA ILE A 219 -17.29 -4.90 -12.70
C ILE A 219 -17.19 -3.61 -11.88
N SER A 220 -16.56 -2.57 -12.43
CA SER A 220 -16.39 -1.29 -11.73
C SER A 220 -17.71 -0.58 -11.38
N ILE A 221 -18.79 -0.85 -12.12
CA ILE A 221 -20.12 -0.25 -11.93
C ILE A 221 -21.02 -1.17 -11.11
N VAL A 222 -21.10 -2.45 -11.50
CA VAL A 222 -22.01 -3.43 -10.86
C VAL A 222 -21.60 -3.69 -9.41
N PHE A 223 -20.30 -3.79 -9.12
CA PHE A 223 -19.82 -4.07 -7.78
C PHE A 223 -20.26 -3.03 -6.73
N PRO A 224 -20.04 -1.70 -6.92
CA PRO A 224 -20.53 -0.71 -5.96
C PRO A 224 -22.04 -0.69 -5.82
N ILE A 225 -22.82 -0.96 -6.88
CA ILE A 225 -24.29 -1.01 -6.79
C ILE A 225 -24.74 -2.16 -5.89
N ILE A 226 -24.21 -3.37 -6.12
CA ILE A 226 -24.49 -4.54 -5.28
C ILE A 226 -24.08 -4.26 -3.84
N PHE A 227 -22.86 -3.72 -3.66
CA PHE A 227 -22.32 -3.43 -2.35
C PHE A 227 -23.14 -2.39 -1.59
N MET A 228 -23.63 -1.34 -2.27
CA MET A 228 -24.53 -0.34 -1.68
C MET A 228 -25.88 -0.96 -1.28
N GLY A 229 -26.42 -1.87 -2.10
CA GLY A 229 -27.61 -2.66 -1.75
C GLY A 229 -27.41 -3.50 -0.49
N PHE A 230 -26.29 -4.22 -0.39
CA PHE A 230 -25.93 -4.96 0.83
C PHE A 230 -25.76 -4.05 2.04
N HIS A 231 -25.12 -2.89 1.86
CA HIS A 231 -24.96 -1.92 2.94
C HIS A 231 -26.32 -1.40 3.42
N PHE A 232 -27.24 -1.07 2.52
CA PHE A 232 -28.58 -0.61 2.87
C PHE A 232 -29.37 -1.67 3.66
N VAL A 233 -29.34 -2.93 3.21
CA VAL A 233 -29.98 -4.05 3.92
C VAL A 233 -29.34 -4.27 5.30
N ALA A 234 -28.03 -4.11 5.42
CA ALA A 234 -27.33 -4.29 6.69
C ALA A 234 -27.55 -3.13 7.70
N THR A 235 -28.05 -1.99 7.24
CA THR A 235 -28.37 -0.82 8.08
C THR A 235 -29.83 -0.70 8.50
N ILE A 236 -30.73 -1.46 7.86
CA ILE A 236 -32.15 -1.60 8.26
C ILE A 236 -32.22 -2.57 9.44
#